data_AF-X1KIJ6-F1
#
_entry.id   AF-X1KIJ6-F1
#
_cell.length_a   1.000
_cell.length_b   1.000
_cell.length_c   1.000
_cell.angle_alpha   90.00
_cell.angle_beta   90.00
_cell.angle_gamma   90.00
#
_symmetry.space_group_name_H-M   'P 1'
#
loop_
_entity.id
_entity.type
_entity.pdbx_description
1 polymer ?
#
loop_
_entity_poly.entity_id
_entity_poly.type
_entity_poly.pdbx_seq_one_letter_code
_entity_poly.pdbx_strand_id
1 'polypeptide(L)'
;TGAFDLGEVPEVSQLLAYFDEKLPDEMNLEFVDLALRIVFAPETKKRYSYYSALTKELKIVGFEAIRSDTSPFAKKTQKLALKYLLEKGDVEQAKEKVIKKCLDFKNTKGEELIEQTIIYGPIRRNPKDYKSKTSAIGALEHFALNYGENIDNLWKEYNRFPFVIARGDSALYKRSRHPTLITPEEVDVNHYINEALRDVNRIGLQIEMKDIKPPSQKTLDFILKK
;
A
#
# COMPACT_ATOMS: atom_id res chain seq x y z
N THR A 1 -20.49 8.84 20.26
CA THR A 1 -19.53 7.74 20.40
C THR A 1 -19.91 6.94 21.62
N GLY A 2 -20.71 5.89 21.45
CA GLY A 2 -20.99 4.97 22.56
C GLY A 2 -19.70 4.21 22.83
N ALA A 3 -19.21 4.24 24.07
CA ALA A 3 -18.18 3.30 24.49
C ALA A 3 -18.74 1.89 24.31
N PHE A 4 -17.95 0.99 23.72
CA PHE A 4 -18.34 -0.40 23.60
C PHE A 4 -18.52 -0.99 24.99
N ASP A 5 -19.68 -1.60 25.24
CA ASP A 5 -19.98 -2.27 26.50
C ASP A 5 -19.49 -3.72 26.42
N LEU A 6 -18.61 -4.10 27.35
CA LEU A 6 -18.15 -5.49 27.51
C LEU A 6 -19.32 -6.45 27.81
N GLY A 7 -20.46 -5.94 28.26
CA GLY A 7 -21.71 -6.68 28.37
C GLY A 7 -22.23 -7.24 27.03
N GLU A 8 -21.83 -6.67 25.89
CA GLU A 8 -22.18 -7.19 24.56
C GLU A 8 -21.41 -8.46 24.18
N VAL A 9 -20.29 -8.76 24.86
CA VAL A 9 -19.46 -9.96 24.63
C VAL A 9 -19.07 -10.60 25.97
N PRO A 10 -20.02 -11.25 26.66
CA PRO A 10 -19.82 -11.75 28.02
C PRO A 10 -18.67 -12.76 28.13
N GLU A 11 -18.33 -13.46 27.04
CA GLU A 11 -17.20 -14.39 26.97
C GLU A 11 -15.86 -13.69 27.22
N VAL A 12 -15.70 -12.44 26.77
CA VAL A 12 -14.47 -11.66 27.03
C VAL A 12 -14.36 -11.35 28.51
N SER A 13 -15.45 -10.90 29.14
CA SER A 13 -15.47 -10.58 30.57
C SER A 13 -15.15 -11.82 31.44
N GLN A 14 -15.70 -12.97 31.09
CA GLN A 14 -15.40 -14.24 31.77
C GLN A 14 -13.93 -14.66 31.60
N LEU A 15 -13.37 -14.47 30.39
CA LEU A 15 -11.98 -14.81 30.12
C LEU A 15 -11.01 -13.90 30.88
N LEU A 16 -11.29 -12.60 30.94
CA LEU A 16 -10.49 -11.65 31.72
C LEU A 16 -10.51 -12.01 33.20
N ALA A 17 -11.69 -12.23 33.79
CA ALA A 17 -11.81 -12.64 35.20
C ALA A 17 -11.05 -13.96 35.49
N TYR A 18 -11.13 -14.94 34.58
CA TYR A 18 -10.39 -16.19 34.72
C TYR A 18 -8.87 -15.99 34.74
N PHE A 19 -8.34 -15.05 33.95
CA PHE A 19 -6.90 -14.77 33.93
C PHE A 19 -6.47 -13.90 35.11
N ASP A 20 -7.29 -12.94 35.53
CA ASP A 20 -7.00 -12.09 36.69
C ASP A 20 -6.83 -12.92 37.97
N GLU A 21 -7.57 -14.03 38.14
CA GLU A 21 -7.39 -14.95 39.27
C GLU A 21 -6.09 -15.79 39.20
N LYS A 22 -5.46 -15.89 38.02
CA LYS A 22 -4.34 -16.80 37.76
C LYS A 22 -3.01 -16.11 37.53
N LEU A 23 -3.04 -14.85 37.14
CA LEU A 23 -1.84 -14.06 36.88
C LEU A 23 -1.33 -13.46 38.21
N PRO A 24 -0.01 -13.28 38.35
CA PRO A 24 0.55 -12.50 39.47
C PRO A 24 0.01 -11.07 39.47
N ASP A 25 -0.01 -10.42 40.63
CA ASP A 25 -0.57 -9.07 40.82
C ASP A 25 0.05 -8.02 39.87
N GLU A 26 1.30 -8.21 39.40
CA GLU A 26 1.97 -7.31 38.47
C GLU A 26 1.62 -7.56 36.99
N MET A 27 0.79 -8.57 36.68
CA MET A 27 0.37 -8.92 35.33
C MET A 27 -1.14 -8.78 35.17
N ASN A 28 -1.56 -7.98 34.19
CA ASN A 28 -2.95 -7.86 33.79
C ASN A 28 -3.14 -8.21 32.32
N LEU A 29 -4.30 -8.77 31.99
CA LEU A 29 -4.75 -8.92 30.61
C LEU A 29 -5.77 -7.82 30.32
N GLU A 30 -5.61 -7.12 29.20
CA GLU A 30 -6.52 -6.07 28.79
C GLU A 30 -7.23 -6.46 27.49
N PHE A 31 -8.54 -6.22 27.43
CA PHE A 31 -9.27 -6.26 26.18
C PHE A 31 -8.99 -4.99 25.38
N VAL A 32 -8.30 -5.15 24.24
CA VAL A 32 -7.86 -4.02 23.40
C VAL A 32 -8.83 -3.74 22.24
N ASP A 33 -9.30 -4.78 21.56
CA ASP A 33 -10.17 -4.64 20.39
C ASP A 33 -10.90 -5.96 20.09
N LEU A 34 -11.92 -5.88 19.23
CA LEU A 34 -12.67 -7.03 18.71
C LEU A 34 -12.68 -7.00 17.19
N ALA A 35 -12.36 -8.14 16.57
CA ALA A 35 -12.41 -8.29 15.12
C ALA A 35 -13.06 -9.62 14.72
N LEU A 36 -13.95 -9.56 13.74
CA LEU A 36 -14.59 -10.76 13.17
C LEU A 36 -13.71 -11.48 12.15
N ARG A 37 -12.81 -10.73 11.50
CA ARG A 37 -11.90 -11.23 10.48
C ARG A 37 -10.53 -10.59 10.66
N ILE A 38 -9.49 -11.36 10.44
CA ILE A 38 -8.11 -10.91 10.50
C ILE A 38 -7.37 -11.50 9.29
N VAL A 39 -6.58 -10.67 8.63
CA VAL A 39 -5.63 -11.07 7.59
C VAL A 39 -4.24 -11.04 8.18
N PHE A 40 -3.51 -12.15 8.08
CA PHE A 40 -2.10 -12.26 8.43
C PHE A 40 -1.26 -12.43 7.18
N ALA A 41 -0.10 -11.78 7.11
CA ALA A 41 0.86 -12.08 6.06
C ALA A 41 1.55 -13.44 6.35
N PRO A 42 1.56 -14.40 5.42
CA PRO A 42 2.07 -15.75 5.67
C PRO A 42 3.59 -15.79 5.94
N GLU A 43 4.35 -14.87 5.35
CA GLU A 43 5.82 -14.92 5.34
C GLU A 43 6.49 -14.22 6.53
N THR A 44 5.76 -13.39 7.29
CA THR A 44 6.39 -12.50 8.28
C THR A 44 5.56 -12.34 9.54
N LYS A 45 6.23 -12.44 10.69
CA LYS A 45 5.66 -12.02 11.98
C LYS A 45 5.43 -10.48 11.97
N LYS A 46 4.44 -10.01 12.71
CA LYS A 46 4.07 -8.57 12.86
C LYS A 46 3.50 -7.89 11.61
N ARG A 47 2.87 -8.65 10.71
CA ARG A 47 2.06 -8.08 9.62
C ARG A 47 0.66 -8.65 9.66
N TYR A 48 -0.29 -7.81 10.06
CA TYR A 48 -1.68 -8.20 10.16
C TYR A 48 -2.59 -6.99 9.97
N SER A 49 -3.83 -7.25 9.61
CA SER A 49 -4.87 -6.25 9.49
C SER A 49 -6.21 -6.84 9.88
N TYR A 50 -7.04 -6.03 10.52
CA TYR A 50 -8.40 -6.39 10.87
C TYR A 50 -9.30 -5.16 10.83
N TYR A 51 -10.60 -5.40 10.72
CA TYR A 51 -11.59 -4.34 10.84
C TYR A 51 -12.15 -4.37 12.26
N SER A 52 -11.93 -3.29 13.02
CA SER A 52 -12.37 -3.19 14.40
C SER A 52 -13.90 -3.16 14.44
N ALA A 53 -14.50 -4.11 15.15
CA ALA A 53 -15.92 -4.13 15.43
C ALA A 53 -16.31 -2.96 16.34
N LEU A 54 -15.37 -2.44 17.12
CA LEU A 54 -15.57 -1.36 18.09
C LEU A 54 -15.53 0.01 17.42
N THR A 55 -14.41 0.32 16.76
CA THR A 55 -14.19 1.63 16.17
C THR A 55 -14.74 1.76 14.75
N LYS A 56 -15.12 0.63 14.12
CA LYS A 56 -15.49 0.55 12.70
C LYS A 56 -14.38 1.08 11.78
N GLU A 57 -13.13 0.88 12.19
CA GLU A 57 -11.95 1.28 11.42
C GLU A 57 -11.11 0.08 11.01
N LEU A 58 -10.44 0.24 9.86
CA LEU A 58 -9.44 -0.71 9.40
C LEU A 58 -8.12 -0.49 10.14
N LYS A 59 -7.75 -1.44 11.01
CA LYS A 59 -6.43 -1.48 11.66
C LYS A 59 -5.44 -2.22 10.77
N ILE A 60 -4.28 -1.62 10.51
CA ILE A 60 -3.25 -2.15 9.62
C ILE A 60 -1.91 -2.08 10.33
N VAL A 61 -1.21 -3.20 10.43
CA VAL A 61 0.11 -3.30 11.06
C VAL A 61 1.10 -3.92 10.08
N GLY A 62 2.22 -3.23 9.85
CA GLY A 62 3.37 -3.75 9.10
C GLY A 62 3.20 -3.92 7.58
N PHE A 63 1.98 -3.82 7.05
CA PHE A 63 1.70 -3.86 5.61
C PHE A 63 2.15 -2.59 4.87
N GLU A 64 2.41 -2.73 3.58
CA GLU A 64 2.82 -1.69 2.63
C GLU A 64 1.84 -0.51 2.57
N ALA A 65 0.56 -0.76 2.84
CA ALA A 65 -0.53 0.18 2.98
C ALA A 65 -0.22 1.37 3.92
N ILE A 66 0.67 1.19 4.89
CA ILE A 66 1.10 2.24 5.83
C ILE A 66 2.58 2.58 5.72
N ARG A 67 3.32 1.91 4.82
CA ARG A 67 4.76 2.09 4.69
C ARG A 67 5.11 3.33 3.90
N SER A 68 5.93 4.19 4.46
CA SER A 68 6.28 5.47 3.83
C SER A 68 7.03 5.37 2.49
N ASP A 69 7.64 4.21 2.18
CA ASP A 69 8.39 3.92 0.94
C ASP A 69 7.55 3.23 -0.16
N THR A 70 6.24 3.10 0.02
CA THR A 70 5.30 2.59 -1.00
C THR A 70 4.54 3.73 -1.68
N SER A 71 4.25 3.60 -2.98
CA SER A 71 3.52 4.64 -3.72
C SER A 71 2.11 4.91 -3.14
N PRO A 72 1.60 6.14 -3.24
CA PRO A 72 0.23 6.46 -2.85
C PRO A 72 -0.80 5.59 -3.55
N PHE A 73 -0.60 5.26 -4.84
CA PHE A 73 -1.44 4.34 -5.58
C PHE A 73 -1.47 2.95 -4.94
N ALA A 74 -0.32 2.30 -4.75
CA ALA A 74 -0.24 0.96 -4.17
C ALA A 74 -0.80 0.91 -2.75
N LYS A 75 -0.52 1.93 -1.91
CA LYS A 75 -1.12 2.07 -0.57
C LYS A 75 -2.64 2.08 -0.62
N LYS A 76 -3.21 2.95 -1.46
CA LYS A 76 -4.66 3.07 -1.61
C LYS A 76 -5.26 1.76 -2.13
N THR A 77 -4.57 1.05 -3.02
CA THR A 77 -5.02 -0.24 -3.56
C THR A 77 -5.01 -1.35 -2.51
N GLN A 78 -3.94 -1.50 -1.73
CA GLN A 78 -3.89 -2.51 -0.67
C GLN A 78 -4.90 -2.20 0.47
N LYS A 79 -5.07 -0.92 0.84
CA LYS A 79 -6.12 -0.51 1.81
C LYS A 79 -7.53 -0.85 1.32
N LEU A 80 -7.81 -0.60 0.03
CA LEU A 80 -9.09 -0.93 -0.58
C LEU A 80 -9.35 -2.44 -0.47
N ALA A 81 -8.38 -3.24 -0.88
CA ALA A 81 -8.46 -4.70 -0.81
C ALA A 81 -8.71 -5.22 0.60
N LEU A 82 -7.92 -4.77 1.58
CA LEU A 82 -8.08 -5.12 2.99
C LEU A 82 -9.46 -4.76 3.51
N LYS A 83 -9.98 -3.58 3.16
CA LYS A 83 -11.32 -3.15 3.57
C LYS A 83 -12.39 -4.12 3.08
N TYR A 84 -12.40 -4.48 1.79
CA TYR A 84 -13.39 -5.42 1.24
C TYR A 84 -13.27 -6.82 1.85
N LEU A 85 -12.06 -7.32 2.05
CA LEU A 85 -11.83 -8.62 2.69
C LEU A 85 -12.33 -8.66 4.14
N LEU A 86 -12.02 -7.63 4.92
CA LEU A 86 -12.24 -7.65 6.37
C LEU A 86 -13.65 -7.21 6.76
N GLU A 87 -14.15 -6.15 6.12
CA GLU A 87 -15.49 -5.61 6.38
C GLU A 87 -16.56 -6.55 5.81
N LYS A 88 -16.42 -6.94 4.54
CA LYS A 88 -17.46 -7.71 3.84
C LYS A 88 -17.23 -9.22 3.82
N GLY A 89 -15.98 -9.67 3.94
CA GLY A 89 -15.65 -11.09 3.78
C GLY A 89 -15.76 -11.58 2.33
N ASP A 90 -15.74 -10.66 1.36
CA ASP A 90 -15.99 -10.97 -0.06
C ASP A 90 -14.69 -10.84 -0.87
N VAL A 91 -14.07 -11.99 -1.15
CA VAL A 91 -12.82 -12.09 -1.88
C VAL A 91 -13.00 -11.68 -3.35
N GLU A 92 -14.09 -12.08 -3.99
CA GLU A 92 -14.31 -11.79 -5.41
C GLU A 92 -14.61 -10.31 -5.63
N GLN A 93 -15.42 -9.71 -4.76
CA GLN A 93 -15.62 -8.26 -4.79
C GLN A 93 -14.32 -7.50 -4.51
N ALA A 94 -13.48 -7.98 -3.58
CA ALA A 94 -12.17 -7.36 -3.35
C ALA A 94 -11.30 -7.39 -4.63
N LYS A 95 -11.26 -8.53 -5.34
CA LYS A 95 -10.55 -8.65 -6.64
C LYS A 95 -11.11 -7.68 -7.67
N GLU A 96 -12.43 -7.66 -7.86
CA GLU A 96 -13.10 -6.77 -8.82
C GLU A 96 -12.74 -5.30 -8.57
N LYS A 97 -12.74 -4.87 -7.31
CA LYS A 97 -12.43 -3.49 -6.92
C LYS A 97 -10.97 -3.14 -7.14
N VAL A 98 -10.06 -4.08 -6.90
CA VAL A 98 -8.62 -3.90 -7.20
C VAL A 98 -8.39 -3.81 -8.70
N ILE A 99 -8.99 -4.71 -9.49
CA ILE A 99 -8.89 -4.72 -10.95
C ILE A 99 -9.41 -3.40 -11.51
N LYS A 100 -10.60 -2.97 -11.08
CA LYS A 100 -11.19 -1.68 -11.48
C LYS A 100 -10.26 -0.52 -11.13
N LYS A 101 -9.73 -0.47 -9.89
CA LYS A 101 -8.80 0.59 -9.48
C LYS A 101 -7.52 0.63 -10.32
N CYS A 102 -7.01 -0.53 -10.74
CA CYS A 102 -5.86 -0.60 -11.63
C CYS A 102 -6.19 -0.12 -13.06
N LEU A 103 -7.39 -0.42 -13.57
CA LEU A 103 -7.87 0.10 -14.86
C LEU A 103 -8.06 1.61 -14.81
N ASP A 104 -8.66 2.13 -13.74
CA ASP A 104 -8.85 3.58 -13.54
C ASP A 104 -7.48 4.28 -13.52
N PHE A 105 -6.49 3.70 -12.82
CA PHE A 105 -5.13 4.22 -12.76
C PHE A 105 -4.39 4.20 -14.11
N LYS A 106 -4.64 3.19 -14.97
CA LYS A 106 -4.13 3.19 -16.35
C LYS A 106 -4.63 4.38 -17.16
N ASN A 107 -5.78 4.94 -16.80
CA ASN A 107 -6.41 6.08 -17.47
C ASN A 107 -6.12 7.42 -16.77
N THR A 108 -5.44 7.43 -15.63
CA THR A 108 -5.03 8.66 -14.93
C THR A 108 -3.99 9.41 -15.77
N LYS A 109 -4.13 10.74 -15.85
CA LYS A 109 -3.29 11.62 -16.66
C LYS A 109 -2.88 12.86 -15.88
N GLY A 110 -1.94 13.62 -16.43
CA GLY A 110 -1.54 14.92 -15.87
C GLY A 110 -0.88 14.80 -14.50
N GLU A 111 -0.99 15.88 -13.72
CA GLU A 111 -0.40 15.99 -12.37
C GLU A 111 -0.91 14.92 -11.42
N GLU A 112 -2.17 14.49 -11.56
CA GLU A 112 -2.76 13.43 -10.72
C GLU A 112 -1.96 12.12 -10.81
N LEU A 113 -1.45 11.78 -12.01
CA LEU A 113 -0.62 10.58 -12.18
C LEU A 113 0.70 10.71 -11.41
N ILE A 114 1.32 11.89 -11.45
CA ILE A 114 2.55 12.16 -10.70
C ILE A 114 2.26 12.05 -9.20
N GLU A 115 1.26 12.76 -8.68
CA GLU A 115 0.90 12.73 -7.26
C GLU A 115 0.64 11.31 -6.72
N GLN A 116 0.01 10.45 -7.52
CA GLN A 116 -0.25 9.06 -7.15
C GLN A 116 0.99 8.16 -7.16
N THR A 117 2.10 8.63 -7.73
CA THR A 117 3.34 7.85 -7.96
C THR A 117 4.57 8.39 -7.22
N ILE A 118 4.50 9.56 -6.59
CA ILE A 118 5.61 10.11 -5.78
C ILE A 118 5.86 9.22 -4.56
N ILE A 119 7.08 8.68 -4.48
CA ILE A 119 7.58 7.95 -3.32
C ILE A 119 8.67 8.80 -2.66
N TYR A 120 8.65 8.88 -1.33
CA TYR A 120 9.69 9.56 -0.56
C TYR A 120 10.67 8.51 -0.03
N GLY A 121 11.83 8.32 -0.65
CA GLY A 121 12.79 7.32 -0.18
C GLY A 121 13.83 7.90 0.78
N PRO A 122 14.33 7.12 1.76
CA PRO A 122 15.26 7.63 2.76
C PRO A 122 16.67 7.88 2.19
N ILE A 123 17.30 8.97 2.64
CA ILE A 123 18.71 9.29 2.43
C ILE A 123 19.37 9.25 3.82
N ARG A 124 20.35 8.36 4.01
CA ARG A 124 20.91 8.06 5.35
C ARG A 124 22.41 8.28 5.48
N ARG A 125 23.10 8.38 4.35
CA ARG A 125 24.56 8.54 4.24
C ARG A 125 24.88 9.17 2.89
N ASN A 126 26.16 9.46 2.66
CA ASN A 126 26.59 9.99 1.38
C ASN A 126 26.24 8.99 0.25
N PRO A 127 25.65 9.45 -0.88
CA PRO A 127 25.40 8.63 -2.07
C PRO A 127 26.57 7.73 -2.50
N LYS A 128 27.82 8.19 -2.35
CA LYS A 128 29.04 7.43 -2.68
C LYS A 128 29.27 6.21 -1.78
N ASP A 129 28.73 6.22 -0.56
CA ASP A 129 28.91 5.13 0.42
C ASP A 129 27.91 3.98 0.26
N TYR A 130 26.94 4.12 -0.66
CA TYR A 130 25.96 3.07 -0.92
C TYR A 130 26.56 1.96 -1.77
N LYS A 131 26.73 0.77 -1.18
CA LYS A 131 27.09 -0.47 -1.91
C LYS A 131 26.13 -0.79 -3.07
N SER A 132 24.86 -0.42 -2.94
CA SER A 132 23.84 -0.58 -3.98
C SER A 132 22.97 0.66 -4.02
N LYS A 133 22.82 1.24 -5.22
CA LYS A 133 22.03 2.46 -5.42
C LYS A 133 20.54 2.17 -5.30
N THR A 134 19.88 2.91 -4.42
CA THR A 134 18.42 2.90 -4.29
C THR A 134 17.79 3.88 -5.29
N SER A 135 16.48 3.76 -5.52
CA SER A 135 15.73 4.68 -6.37
C SER A 135 15.85 6.14 -5.92
N ALA A 136 15.78 6.39 -4.60
CA ALA A 136 15.94 7.74 -4.06
C ALA A 136 17.32 8.34 -4.33
N ILE A 137 18.39 7.53 -4.18
CA ILE A 137 19.75 7.97 -4.48
C ILE A 137 19.92 8.22 -5.98
N GLY A 138 19.38 7.35 -6.83
CA GLY A 138 19.41 7.57 -8.29
C GLY A 138 18.68 8.83 -8.72
N ALA A 139 17.51 9.12 -8.12
CA ALA A 139 16.78 10.36 -8.38
C ALA A 139 17.54 11.60 -7.89
N LEU A 140 18.16 11.52 -6.71
CA LEU A 140 18.97 12.61 -6.15
C LEU A 140 20.19 12.92 -7.02
N GLU A 141 20.91 11.89 -7.48
CA GLU A 141 22.04 12.05 -8.42
C GLU A 141 21.59 12.68 -9.74
N HIS A 142 20.49 12.19 -10.31
CA HIS A 142 19.93 12.76 -11.53
C HIS A 142 19.51 14.22 -11.34
N PHE A 143 18.87 14.54 -10.22
CA PHE A 143 18.48 15.90 -9.87
C PHE A 143 19.70 16.82 -9.74
N ALA A 144 20.72 16.39 -9.01
CA ALA A 144 21.95 17.17 -8.84
C ALA A 144 22.61 17.48 -10.17
N LEU A 145 22.69 16.50 -11.08
CA LEU A 145 23.24 16.70 -12.43
C LEU A 145 22.43 17.70 -13.26
N ASN A 146 21.10 17.69 -13.18
CA ASN A 146 20.24 18.58 -13.98
C ASN A 146 20.29 20.03 -13.50
N TYR A 147 20.46 20.26 -12.19
CA TYR A 147 20.54 21.60 -11.62
C TYR A 147 21.98 22.10 -11.39
N GLY A 148 23.00 21.28 -11.68
CA GLY A 148 24.40 21.64 -11.47
C GLY A 148 24.80 21.66 -9.99
N GLU A 149 24.08 20.94 -9.14
CA GLU A 149 24.30 20.90 -7.69
C GLU A 149 25.40 19.92 -7.30
N ASN A 150 26.14 20.26 -6.24
CA ASN A 150 27.13 19.34 -5.68
C ASN A 150 26.46 18.29 -4.80
N ILE A 151 26.44 17.04 -5.28
CA ILE A 151 25.84 15.90 -4.60
C ILE A 151 26.36 15.68 -3.18
N ASP A 152 27.64 15.98 -2.88
CA ASP A 152 28.27 15.79 -1.56
C ASP A 152 27.72 16.74 -0.48
N ASN A 153 27.09 17.84 -0.90
CA ASN A 153 26.41 18.79 -0.04
C ASN A 153 24.89 18.59 -0.08
N LEU A 154 24.33 18.48 -1.28
CA LEU A 154 22.88 18.37 -1.50
C LEU A 154 22.24 17.25 -0.67
N TRP A 155 22.87 16.08 -0.59
CA TRP A 155 22.28 14.94 0.13
C TRP A 155 22.00 15.23 1.61
N LYS A 156 22.75 16.16 2.24
CA LYS A 156 22.62 16.52 3.66
C LYS A 156 21.36 17.33 3.93
N GLU A 157 20.79 17.95 2.90
CA GLU A 157 19.55 18.73 3.00
C GLU A 157 18.30 17.83 3.07
N TYR A 158 18.45 16.54 2.76
CA TYR A 158 17.33 15.61 2.65
C TYR A 158 17.50 14.42 3.59
N ASN A 159 16.56 14.26 4.51
CA ASN A 159 16.35 12.96 5.20
C ASN A 159 15.60 11.96 4.30
N ARG A 160 14.80 12.49 3.36
CA ARG A 160 14.05 11.73 2.36
C ARG A 160 14.03 12.51 1.06
N PHE A 161 14.14 11.82 -0.05
CA PHE A 161 14.11 12.42 -1.38
C PHE A 161 12.90 11.88 -2.17
N PRO A 162 12.07 12.76 -2.76
CA PRO A 162 10.95 12.33 -3.57
C PRO A 162 11.44 11.81 -4.93
N PHE A 163 10.81 10.74 -5.41
CA PHE A 163 11.10 10.19 -6.72
C PHE A 163 9.87 9.54 -7.36
N VAL A 164 9.89 9.48 -8.69
CA VAL A 164 8.97 8.77 -9.56
C VAL A 164 9.79 7.88 -10.50
N ILE A 165 9.25 6.72 -10.89
CA ILE A 165 9.91 5.78 -11.80
C ILE A 165 9.45 6.07 -13.24
N ALA A 166 10.39 6.51 -14.08
CA ALA A 166 10.19 6.67 -15.52
C ALA A 166 10.24 5.32 -16.24
N ARG A 167 9.64 5.21 -17.44
CA ARG A 167 9.65 4.01 -18.29
C ARG A 167 11.06 3.61 -18.74
N GLY A 168 11.21 2.33 -19.11
CA GLY A 168 12.42 1.78 -19.73
C GLY A 168 12.93 0.52 -19.04
N ASP A 169 13.96 -0.08 -19.62
CA ASP A 169 14.43 -1.43 -19.23
C ASP A 169 15.65 -1.41 -18.30
N SER A 170 16.18 -0.23 -17.99
CA SER A 170 17.30 -0.10 -17.08
C SER A 170 16.90 -0.28 -15.62
N ALA A 171 17.90 -0.48 -14.75
CA ALA A 171 17.69 -0.62 -13.31
C ALA A 171 16.90 0.57 -12.72
N LEU A 172 16.08 0.32 -11.70
CA LEU A 172 15.14 1.31 -11.13
C LEU A 172 15.81 2.63 -10.76
N TYR A 173 16.99 2.60 -10.14
CA TYR A 173 17.72 3.82 -9.77
C TYR A 173 18.08 4.70 -10.99
N LYS A 174 18.37 4.10 -12.16
CA LYS A 174 18.68 4.85 -13.39
C LYS A 174 17.44 5.49 -14.00
N ARG A 175 16.25 4.97 -13.69
CA ARG A 175 14.95 5.49 -14.15
C ARG A 175 14.24 6.34 -13.12
N SER A 176 14.83 6.52 -11.94
CA SER A 176 14.24 7.33 -10.88
C SER A 176 14.46 8.81 -11.19
N ARG A 177 13.40 9.60 -11.13
CA ARG A 177 13.41 11.04 -11.42
C ARG A 177 12.76 11.80 -10.27
N HIS A 178 13.22 13.01 -10.03
CA HIS A 178 12.51 13.93 -9.15
C HIS A 178 11.16 14.32 -9.80
N PRO A 179 10.06 14.53 -9.05
CA PRO A 179 8.74 14.84 -9.63
C PRO A 179 8.71 16.09 -10.51
N THR A 180 9.64 17.04 -10.31
CA THR A 180 9.76 18.25 -11.14
C THR A 180 10.55 18.05 -12.44
N LEU A 181 11.18 16.89 -12.62
CA LEU A 181 12.05 16.57 -13.75
C LEU A 181 11.50 15.42 -14.61
N ILE A 182 10.19 15.16 -14.53
CA ILE A 182 9.53 14.09 -15.26
C ILE A 182 8.16 14.56 -15.74
N THR A 183 7.77 14.19 -16.95
CA THR A 183 6.41 14.41 -17.44
C THR A 183 5.50 13.22 -17.12
N PRO A 184 4.17 13.40 -17.02
CA PRO A 184 3.23 12.30 -16.79
C PRO A 184 3.37 11.15 -17.81
N GLU A 185 3.70 11.47 -19.06
CA GLU A 185 3.87 10.51 -20.14
C GLU A 185 5.09 9.63 -19.96
N GLU A 186 6.10 10.08 -19.23
CA GLU A 186 7.32 9.31 -18.95
C GLU A 186 7.13 8.30 -17.80
N VAL A 187 6.07 8.44 -16.99
CA VAL A 187 5.82 7.59 -15.82
C VAL A 187 5.56 6.14 -16.21
N ASP A 188 6.23 5.21 -15.53
CA ASP A 188 6.04 3.76 -15.70
C ASP A 188 4.80 3.27 -14.93
N VAL A 189 3.62 3.50 -15.50
CA VAL A 189 2.33 3.04 -14.94
C VAL A 189 2.35 1.55 -14.58
N ASN A 190 2.99 0.72 -15.42
CA ASN A 190 3.04 -0.72 -15.21
C ASN A 190 3.88 -1.08 -13.97
N HIS A 191 4.96 -0.35 -13.68
CA HIS A 191 5.73 -0.51 -12.46
C HIS A 191 4.85 -0.37 -11.21
N TYR A 192 4.02 0.68 -11.15
CA TYR A 192 3.16 0.97 -9.99
C TYR A 192 1.98 -0.01 -9.88
N ILE A 193 1.44 -0.49 -11.00
CA ILE A 193 0.46 -1.58 -10.98
C ILE A 193 1.11 -2.87 -10.45
N ASN A 194 2.31 -3.22 -10.90
CA ASN A 194 3.03 -4.38 -10.40
C ASN A 194 3.41 -4.26 -8.90
N GLU A 195 3.76 -3.07 -8.42
CA GLU A 195 3.92 -2.79 -6.99
C GLU A 195 2.61 -3.08 -6.24
N ALA A 196 1.51 -2.48 -6.68
CA ALA A 196 0.20 -2.69 -6.06
C ALA A 196 -0.18 -4.18 -6.04
N LEU A 197 -0.10 -4.89 -7.18
CA LEU A 197 -0.44 -6.31 -7.28
C LEU A 197 0.40 -7.19 -6.35
N ARG A 198 1.71 -6.93 -6.24
CA ARG A 198 2.58 -7.62 -5.28
C ARG A 198 2.08 -7.45 -3.85
N ASP A 199 1.69 -6.23 -3.49
CA ASP A 199 1.19 -5.91 -2.16
C ASP A 199 -0.18 -6.56 -1.89
N VAL A 200 -1.05 -6.64 -2.90
CA VAL A 200 -2.35 -7.32 -2.74
C VAL A 200 -2.22 -8.85 -2.74
N ASN A 201 -1.29 -9.43 -3.50
CA ASN A 201 -1.03 -10.87 -3.51
C ASN A 201 -0.54 -11.36 -2.13
N ARG A 202 0.21 -10.52 -1.39
CA ARG A 202 0.66 -10.79 -0.01
C ARG A 202 -0.48 -10.95 1.01
N ILE A 203 -1.66 -10.43 0.71
CA ILE A 203 -2.86 -10.57 1.55
C ILE A 203 -3.83 -11.64 1.02
N GLY A 204 -3.38 -12.46 0.07
CA GLY A 204 -4.13 -13.62 -0.43
C GLY A 204 -5.00 -13.36 -1.67
N LEU A 205 -5.03 -12.13 -2.17
CA LEU A 205 -5.76 -11.79 -3.40
C LEU A 205 -4.87 -12.03 -4.62
N GLN A 206 -4.85 -13.27 -5.12
CA GLN A 206 -4.06 -13.66 -6.30
C GLN A 206 -4.59 -12.94 -7.56
N ILE A 207 -3.93 -11.86 -7.96
CA ILE A 207 -4.24 -11.05 -9.15
C ILE A 207 -2.95 -10.82 -9.92
N GLU A 208 -3.00 -11.03 -11.23
CA GLU A 208 -1.89 -10.81 -12.13
C GLU A 208 -2.17 -9.68 -13.12
N MET A 209 -1.12 -9.17 -13.76
CA MET A 209 -1.24 -8.11 -14.77
C MET A 209 -2.21 -8.50 -15.91
N LYS A 210 -2.28 -9.80 -16.24
CA LYS A 210 -3.18 -10.32 -17.30
C LYS A 210 -4.67 -10.16 -16.96
N ASP A 211 -5.00 -10.00 -15.69
CA ASP A 211 -6.37 -9.85 -15.18
C ASP A 211 -6.81 -8.38 -15.23
N ILE A 212 -5.87 -7.43 -15.41
CA ILE A 212 -6.14 -5.99 -15.49
C ILE A 212 -6.61 -5.62 -16.90
N LYS A 213 -7.80 -6.12 -17.24
CA LYS A 213 -8.51 -5.89 -18.50
C LYS A 213 -9.95 -5.46 -18.17
N PRO A 214 -10.56 -4.57 -18.98
CA PRO A 214 -11.97 -4.29 -18.82
C PRO A 214 -12.77 -5.60 -18.90
N PRO A 215 -13.87 -5.73 -18.13
CA PRO A 215 -14.70 -6.91 -18.22
C PRO A 215 -15.08 -7.13 -19.68
N SER A 216 -14.90 -8.36 -20.18
CA SER A 216 -15.32 -8.72 -21.53
C SER A 216 -16.84 -8.70 -21.56
N GLN A 217 -17.43 -7.55 -21.88
CA GLN A 217 -18.86 -7.42 -22.05
C GLN A 217 -19.22 -8.14 -23.36
N LYS A 218 -19.58 -9.41 -23.27
CA LYS A 218 -20.30 -10.11 -24.33
C LYS A 218 -21.79 -9.86 -24.11
N THR A 219 -22.26 -8.67 -24.45
CA THR A 219 -23.71 -8.47 -24.61
C THR A 219 -24.05 -8.93 -26.02
N LEU A 220 -24.66 -10.10 -26.14
CA LEU A 220 -25.41 -10.45 -27.36
C LEU A 220 -26.77 -9.77 -27.22
N ASP A 221 -26.89 -8.60 -27.84
CA ASP A 221 -28.11 -7.81 -27.82
C ASP A 221 -29.04 -8.32 -28.94
N PHE A 222 -29.90 -9.27 -28.62
CA PHE A 222 -30.94 -9.78 -29.53
C PHE A 222 -32.19 -8.89 -29.49
N ILE A 223 -32.03 -7.58 -29.65
CA ILE A 223 -33.19 -6.71 -29.85
C ILE A 223 -33.80 -7.10 -31.20
N LEU A 224 -34.91 -7.84 -31.13
CA LEU A 224 -35.86 -8.00 -32.22
C LEU A 224 -36.26 -6.60 -32.67
N LYS A 225 -35.81 -6.18 -33.86
CA LYS A 225 -36.42 -5.07 -34.57
C LYS A 225 -37.91 -5.40 -34.69
N LYS A 226 -38.75 -4.71 -33.90
CA LYS A 226 -40.18 -4.58 -34.18
C LYS A 226 -40.37 -3.54 -35.26
#